data_AF-M1ZVB3-F1
#
_entry.id   AF-M1ZVB3-F1
#
_cell.length_a   1.000
_cell.length_b   1.000
_cell.length_c   1.000
_cell.angle_alpha   90.00
_cell.angle_beta   90.00
_cell.angle_gamma   90.00
#
_symmetry.space_group_name_H-M   'P 1'
#
loop_
_entity.id
_entity.type
_entity.pdbx_description
1 polymer ?
#
loop_
_entity_poly.entity_id
_entity_poly.type
_entity_poly.pdbx_seq_one_letter_code
_entity_poly.pdbx_strand_id
1 'polypeptide(L)'
;MVRSRKDRRKKESKPMKIALITLSVVILLTLSAFTTYQYNNIKYYNNLIYPGVSVEGVDLSGKTKEEAKKIVQEKYWNKLLSKNINVKAKDKTYTLKYSDLKPTSNLDNVLKDAEAYGKNLIIFKRYSLIKNKTPKNYSINFKYDKKVIESLMSKIEKDVNISPIDASLASNGGGFSVISHKNGEKLDKDKLKKDLIPKINNDISSDITEKAVMKTVTPRITEDKLQGVGRMIGSYSSHYGSISSSQRANNIVTSTSAINGKILMPGDVFSFNGVVGERTAEKGYQAAPIIVGEKMENGLGGGVCQVSS
;
A
#
# COMPACT_ATOMS: atom_id res chain seq x y z
N MET A 1 91.54 70.82 -18.31
CA MET A 1 91.87 69.38 -18.24
C MET A 1 91.21 68.80 -16.98
N VAL A 2 90.03 68.15 -17.06
CA VAL A 2 89.59 67.01 -16.22
C VAL A 2 88.38 66.37 -16.92
N ARG A 3 88.48 65.07 -17.18
CA ARG A 3 87.48 64.19 -17.82
C ARG A 3 86.43 63.71 -16.81
N SER A 4 85.18 63.69 -17.25
CA SER A 4 84.18 62.60 -17.19
C SER A 4 84.16 61.66 -15.96
N ARG A 5 83.01 61.62 -15.27
CA ARG A 5 82.47 60.41 -14.63
C ARG A 5 81.03 60.21 -15.09
N LYS A 6 80.86 59.55 -16.24
CA LYS A 6 79.58 59.06 -16.74
C LYS A 6 79.40 57.58 -16.35
N ASP A 7 78.25 57.29 -15.76
CA ASP A 7 77.54 56.00 -15.72
C ASP A 7 78.30 54.73 -15.29
N ARG A 8 78.19 54.40 -14.00
CA ARG A 8 78.38 53.05 -13.48
C ARG A 8 77.01 52.41 -13.23
N ARG A 9 76.85 51.17 -13.72
CA ARG A 9 75.77 50.17 -13.49
C ARG A 9 74.68 50.05 -14.57
N LYS A 10 74.96 49.22 -15.59
CA LYS A 10 73.93 48.45 -16.34
C LYS A 10 74.61 47.37 -17.20
N LYS A 11 75.18 46.31 -16.59
CA LYS A 11 75.79 45.22 -17.39
C LYS A 11 75.75 43.81 -16.76
N GLU A 12 74.71 43.49 -15.98
CA GLU A 12 74.55 42.13 -15.40
C GLU A 12 73.18 41.46 -15.68
N SER A 13 72.33 42.02 -16.56
CA SER A 13 70.96 41.48 -16.74
C SER A 13 70.78 40.47 -17.88
N LYS A 14 71.75 40.29 -18.78
CA LYS A 14 71.57 39.43 -19.98
C LYS A 14 71.51 37.92 -19.68
N PRO A 15 72.46 37.31 -18.94
CA PRO A 15 72.39 35.89 -18.63
C PRO A 15 71.21 35.54 -17.72
N MET A 16 70.87 36.43 -16.78
CA MET A 16 69.69 36.27 -15.91
C MET A 16 68.37 36.29 -16.70
N LYS A 17 68.25 37.15 -17.72
CA LYS A 17 67.08 37.18 -18.62
C LYS A 17 66.97 35.90 -19.46
N ILE A 18 68.09 35.38 -19.96
CA ILE A 18 68.11 34.12 -20.73
C ILE A 18 67.70 32.96 -19.81
N ALA A 19 68.23 32.88 -18.59
CA ALA A 19 67.87 31.86 -17.61
C ALA A 19 66.37 31.91 -17.23
N LEU A 20 65.81 33.10 -17.04
CA LEU A 20 64.38 33.30 -16.77
C LEU A 20 63.50 32.88 -17.96
N ILE A 21 63.92 33.18 -19.20
CA ILE A 21 63.22 32.75 -20.42
C ILE A 21 63.28 31.23 -20.55
N THR A 22 64.45 30.60 -20.37
CA THR A 22 64.58 29.15 -20.44
C THR A 22 63.75 28.45 -19.36
N LEU A 23 63.74 28.98 -18.13
CA LEU A 23 62.89 28.46 -17.05
C LEU A 23 61.41 28.58 -17.40
N SER A 24 60.98 29.71 -17.97
CA SER A 24 59.61 29.94 -18.41
C SER A 24 59.19 28.96 -19.51
N VAL A 25 60.08 28.68 -20.48
CA VAL A 25 59.84 27.70 -21.55
C VAL A 25 59.73 26.29 -20.99
N VAL A 26 60.61 25.90 -20.06
CA VAL A 26 60.54 24.57 -19.41
C VAL A 26 59.25 24.43 -18.59
N ILE A 27 58.85 25.47 -17.86
CA ILE A 27 57.56 25.50 -17.14
C ILE A 27 56.40 25.35 -18.14
N LEU A 28 56.40 26.06 -19.26
CA LEU A 28 55.36 25.93 -20.28
C LEU A 28 55.31 24.53 -20.91
N LEU A 29 56.46 23.91 -21.20
CA LEU A 29 56.53 22.55 -21.74
C LEU A 29 56.07 21.50 -20.73
N THR A 30 56.40 21.66 -19.45
CA THR A 30 55.94 20.75 -18.39
C THR A 30 54.44 20.91 -18.12
N LEU A 31 53.92 22.14 -18.12
CA LEU A 31 52.48 22.39 -18.06
C LEU A 31 51.76 21.79 -19.28
N SER A 32 52.30 21.95 -20.50
CA SER A 32 51.66 21.40 -21.70
C SER A 32 51.64 19.86 -21.67
N ALA A 33 52.74 19.21 -21.29
CA ALA A 33 52.80 17.77 -21.10
C ALA A 33 51.81 17.28 -20.03
N PHE A 34 51.74 17.98 -18.90
CA PHE A 34 50.80 17.67 -17.82
C PHE A 34 49.34 17.83 -18.25
N THR A 35 49.00 18.90 -18.98
CA THR A 35 47.64 19.08 -19.52
C THR A 35 47.29 18.03 -20.57
N THR A 36 48.24 17.60 -21.40
CA THR A 36 48.05 16.53 -22.39
C THR A 36 47.79 15.19 -21.70
N TYR A 37 48.55 14.89 -20.64
CA TYR A 37 48.35 13.71 -19.81
C TYR A 37 46.98 13.69 -19.14
N GLN A 38 46.53 14.82 -18.57
CA GLN A 38 45.18 14.92 -18.01
C GLN A 38 44.10 14.75 -19.08
N TYR A 39 44.27 15.37 -20.24
CA TYR A 39 43.33 15.28 -21.35
C TYR A 39 43.15 13.85 -21.85
N ASN A 40 44.24 13.10 -22.05
CA ASN A 40 44.17 11.70 -22.48
C ASN A 40 43.46 10.82 -21.46
N ASN A 41 43.73 11.02 -20.17
CA ASN A 41 43.00 10.30 -19.10
C ASN A 41 41.50 10.64 -19.12
N ILE A 42 41.13 11.90 -19.28
CA ILE A 42 39.73 12.33 -19.36
C ILE A 42 39.04 11.75 -20.61
N LYS A 43 39.74 11.74 -21.75
CA LYS A 43 39.24 11.26 -23.04
C LYS A 43 38.82 9.79 -22.99
N TYR A 44 39.56 8.96 -22.24
CA TYR A 44 39.20 7.56 -22.01
C TYR A 44 37.80 7.41 -21.39
N TYR A 45 37.41 8.32 -20.51
CA TYR A 45 36.11 8.30 -19.83
C TYR A 45 35.02 9.14 -20.53
N ASN A 46 35.18 9.51 -21.81
CA ASN A 46 34.15 10.31 -22.49
C ASN A 46 32.79 9.61 -22.56
N ASN A 47 32.78 8.29 -22.77
CA ASN A 47 31.56 7.47 -22.86
C ASN A 47 31.41 6.52 -21.66
N LEU A 48 32.22 6.71 -20.62
CA LEU A 48 32.19 5.89 -19.41
C LEU A 48 31.70 6.72 -18.23
N ILE A 49 31.11 6.04 -17.26
CA ILE A 49 30.78 6.60 -15.97
C ILE A 49 32.06 6.78 -15.16
N TYR A 50 32.22 7.94 -14.52
CA TYR A 50 33.42 8.26 -13.76
C TYR A 50 33.60 7.35 -12.53
N PRO A 51 34.86 7.04 -12.15
CA PRO A 51 35.13 6.29 -10.93
C PRO A 51 34.53 6.91 -9.67
N GLY A 52 33.97 6.07 -8.79
CA GLY A 52 33.31 6.48 -7.55
C GLY A 52 31.81 6.75 -7.70
N VAL A 53 31.25 6.66 -8.91
CA VAL A 53 29.81 6.77 -9.15
C VAL A 53 29.13 5.41 -8.98
N SER A 54 28.06 5.38 -8.20
CA SER A 54 27.23 4.20 -7.96
C SER A 54 25.74 4.52 -8.07
N VAL A 55 24.93 3.49 -8.30
CA VAL A 55 23.46 3.57 -8.26
C VAL A 55 22.97 2.52 -7.28
N GLU A 56 22.23 2.95 -6.25
CA GLU A 56 21.75 2.08 -5.17
C GLU A 56 22.88 1.24 -4.53
N GLY A 57 24.06 1.86 -4.37
CA GLY A 57 25.25 1.20 -3.85
C GLY A 57 25.96 0.25 -4.83
N VAL A 58 25.41 0.03 -6.04
CA VAL A 58 26.05 -0.75 -7.09
C VAL A 58 27.08 0.12 -7.81
N ASP A 59 28.36 -0.25 -7.75
CA ASP A 59 29.46 0.46 -8.42
C ASP A 59 29.34 0.37 -9.95
N LEU A 60 29.37 1.53 -10.61
CA LEU A 60 29.28 1.67 -12.07
C LEU A 60 30.54 2.29 -12.68
N SER A 61 31.61 2.40 -11.90
CA SER A 61 32.89 2.96 -12.32
C SER A 61 33.40 2.34 -13.62
N GLY A 62 33.65 3.17 -14.64
CA GLY A 62 34.22 2.74 -15.92
C GLY A 62 33.27 1.95 -16.81
N LYS A 63 31.96 1.95 -16.53
CA LYS A 63 30.95 1.28 -17.37
C LYS A 63 30.32 2.24 -18.37
N THR A 64 29.91 1.72 -19.52
CA THR A 64 28.99 2.46 -20.41
C THR A 64 27.59 2.50 -19.79
N LYS A 65 26.72 3.35 -20.34
CA LYS A 65 25.31 3.42 -19.90
C LYS A 65 24.59 2.08 -20.08
N GLU A 66 24.84 1.37 -21.17
CA GLU A 66 24.23 0.08 -21.50
C GLU A 66 24.72 -1.03 -20.57
N GLU A 67 26.01 -1.06 -20.28
CA GLU A 67 26.60 -1.99 -19.32
C GLU A 67 26.07 -1.73 -17.91
N ALA A 68 26.04 -0.46 -17.50
CA ALA A 68 25.50 -0.03 -16.23
C ALA A 68 24.03 -0.43 -16.07
N LYS A 69 23.22 -0.27 -17.13
CA LYS A 69 21.81 -0.72 -17.13
C LYS A 69 21.70 -2.22 -16.86
N LYS A 70 22.51 -3.05 -17.52
CA LYS A 70 22.52 -4.51 -17.29
C LYS A 70 22.94 -4.85 -15.86
N ILE A 71 23.99 -4.21 -15.35
CA ILE A 71 24.51 -4.46 -13.99
C ILE A 71 23.46 -4.09 -12.94
N VAL A 72 22.81 -2.92 -13.06
CA VAL A 72 21.75 -2.51 -12.14
C VAL A 72 20.52 -3.41 -12.27
N GLN A 73 20.15 -3.79 -13.48
CA GLN A 73 19.06 -4.73 -13.71
C GLN A 73 19.30 -6.05 -12.97
N GLU A 74 20.49 -6.63 -13.10
CA GLU A 74 20.83 -7.92 -12.51
C GLU A 74 21.01 -7.84 -10.99
N LYS A 75 21.86 -6.91 -10.52
CA LYS A 75 22.28 -6.86 -9.10
C LYS A 75 21.24 -6.23 -8.19
N TYR A 76 20.41 -5.34 -8.72
CA TYR A 76 19.43 -4.59 -7.95
C TYR A 76 17.99 -4.95 -8.35
N TRP A 77 17.62 -4.76 -9.62
CA TRP A 77 16.21 -4.86 -10.02
C TRP A 77 15.66 -6.28 -9.91
N ASN A 78 16.39 -7.28 -10.39
CA ASN A 78 15.95 -8.68 -10.30
C ASN A 78 15.83 -9.15 -8.84
N LYS A 79 16.76 -8.73 -7.98
CA LYS A 79 16.71 -8.98 -6.53
C LYS A 79 15.53 -8.27 -5.87
N LEU A 80 15.20 -7.06 -6.31
CA LEU A 80 14.01 -6.34 -5.85
C LEU A 80 12.73 -7.08 -6.23
N LEU A 81 12.60 -7.50 -7.49
CA LEU A 81 11.41 -8.20 -8.00
C LEU A 81 11.19 -9.57 -7.36
N SER A 82 12.25 -10.26 -6.94
CA SER A 82 12.15 -11.57 -6.29
C SER A 82 11.68 -11.54 -4.84
N LYS A 83 11.59 -10.35 -4.22
CA LYS A 83 11.21 -10.21 -2.82
C LYS A 83 9.75 -10.49 -2.56
N ASN A 84 9.52 -10.93 -1.34
CA ASN A 84 8.19 -11.13 -0.79
C ASN A 84 7.81 -10.02 0.18
N ILE A 85 6.55 -9.65 0.12
CA ILE A 85 5.85 -8.82 1.09
C ILE A 85 4.88 -9.74 1.82
N ASN A 86 5.21 -10.05 3.07
CA ASN A 86 4.46 -10.97 3.92
C ASN A 86 3.65 -10.19 4.95
N VAL A 87 2.33 -10.31 4.89
CA VAL A 87 1.42 -9.75 5.90
C VAL A 87 0.87 -10.87 6.76
N LYS A 88 1.18 -10.84 8.06
CA LYS A 88 0.68 -11.81 9.04
C LYS A 88 -0.59 -11.28 9.70
N ALA A 89 -1.71 -11.96 9.50
CA ALA A 89 -2.99 -11.63 10.11
C ALA A 89 -3.54 -12.86 10.84
N LYS A 90 -3.65 -12.78 12.17
CA LYS A 90 -3.93 -13.94 13.05
C LYS A 90 -2.92 -15.06 12.77
N ASP A 91 -3.40 -16.26 12.46
CA ASP A 91 -2.59 -17.45 12.18
C ASP A 91 -2.25 -17.62 10.69
N LYS A 92 -2.67 -16.68 9.84
CA LYS A 92 -2.46 -16.72 8.39
C LYS A 92 -1.37 -15.76 7.95
N THR A 93 -0.61 -16.17 6.94
CA THR A 93 0.38 -15.31 6.27
C THR A 93 -0.02 -15.12 4.82
N TYR A 94 -0.07 -13.87 4.38
CA TYR A 94 -0.41 -13.47 3.03
C TYR A 94 0.83 -12.93 2.34
N THR A 95 1.24 -13.59 1.26
CA THR A 95 2.45 -13.23 0.53
C THR A 95 2.09 -12.59 -0.81
N LEU A 96 2.73 -11.45 -1.09
CA LEU A 96 2.69 -10.74 -2.37
C LEU A 96 4.13 -10.55 -2.85
N LYS A 97 4.42 -10.85 -4.11
CA LYS A 97 5.75 -10.59 -4.66
C LYS A 97 5.87 -9.13 -5.10
N TYR A 98 7.07 -8.57 -4.99
CA TYR A 98 7.34 -7.23 -5.52
C TYR A 98 7.07 -7.11 -7.02
N SER A 99 7.27 -8.20 -7.79
CA SER A 99 6.88 -8.26 -9.21
C SER A 99 5.40 -7.97 -9.44
N ASP A 100 4.53 -8.37 -8.52
CA ASP A 100 3.08 -8.25 -8.66
C ASP A 100 2.61 -6.79 -8.52
N LEU A 101 3.44 -5.95 -7.88
CA LEU A 101 3.21 -4.50 -7.76
C LEU A 101 3.40 -3.76 -9.09
N LYS A 102 3.89 -4.44 -10.14
CA LYS A 102 4.21 -3.88 -11.46
C LYS A 102 5.07 -2.60 -11.34
N PRO A 103 6.23 -2.66 -10.67
CA PRO A 103 7.03 -1.48 -10.41
C PRO A 103 7.62 -0.93 -11.71
N THR A 104 7.64 0.40 -11.80
CA THR A 104 8.26 1.17 -12.89
C THR A 104 9.33 2.06 -12.29
N SER A 105 10.49 2.16 -12.92
CA SER A 105 11.62 2.93 -12.40
C SER A 105 12.04 4.07 -13.32
N ASN A 106 12.68 5.08 -12.74
CA ASN A 106 13.33 6.16 -13.48
C ASN A 106 14.79 5.83 -13.87
N LEU A 107 15.15 4.54 -13.97
CA LEU A 107 16.53 4.07 -14.14
C LEU A 107 17.24 4.73 -15.34
N ASP A 108 16.57 4.85 -16.49
CA ASP A 108 17.18 5.43 -17.69
C ASP A 108 17.59 6.90 -17.53
N ASN A 109 16.85 7.66 -16.72
CA ASN A 109 17.17 9.04 -16.37
C ASN A 109 18.31 9.09 -15.35
N VAL A 110 18.26 8.24 -14.32
CA VAL A 110 19.34 8.14 -13.32
C VAL A 110 20.67 7.79 -13.98
N LEU A 111 20.68 6.83 -14.91
CA LEU A 111 21.89 6.46 -15.64
C LEU A 111 22.39 7.57 -16.56
N LYS A 112 21.49 8.37 -17.16
CA LYS A 112 21.87 9.55 -17.93
C LYS A 112 22.56 10.59 -17.05
N ASP A 113 22.04 10.83 -15.85
CA ASP A 113 22.61 11.77 -14.89
C ASP A 113 23.96 11.27 -14.33
N ALA A 114 24.07 9.96 -14.08
CA ALA A 114 25.30 9.31 -13.65
C ALA A 114 26.40 9.38 -14.73
N GLU A 115 26.03 9.18 -16.00
CA GLU A 115 26.95 9.33 -17.12
C GLU A 115 27.39 10.78 -17.33
N ALA A 116 26.49 11.75 -17.13
CA ALA A 116 26.81 13.18 -17.28
C ALA A 116 27.65 13.75 -16.12
N TYR A 117 27.74 13.03 -14.99
CA TYR A 117 28.39 13.49 -13.77
C TYR A 117 29.83 13.99 -14.00
N GLY A 118 30.07 15.24 -13.64
CA GLY A 118 31.39 15.87 -13.73
C GLY A 118 31.86 16.21 -15.14
N LYS A 119 31.18 15.75 -16.22
CA LYS A 119 31.63 15.96 -17.60
C LYS A 119 31.55 17.42 -18.08
N ASN A 120 30.74 18.24 -17.43
CA ASN A 120 30.62 19.68 -17.67
C ASN A 120 31.69 20.54 -16.97
N LEU A 121 32.56 19.93 -16.14
CA LEU A 121 33.57 20.66 -15.37
C LEU A 121 34.83 20.96 -16.21
N ILE A 122 35.65 21.90 -15.73
CA ILE A 122 36.97 22.19 -16.31
C ILE A 122 37.90 20.96 -16.17
N ILE A 123 38.85 20.80 -17.10
CA ILE A 123 39.81 19.68 -17.21
C ILE A 123 40.40 19.28 -15.85
N PHE A 124 40.94 20.23 -15.08
CA PHE A 124 41.56 19.94 -13.78
C PHE A 124 40.59 19.27 -12.79
N LYS A 125 39.34 19.76 -12.71
CA LYS A 125 38.32 19.19 -11.82
C LYS A 125 37.86 17.80 -12.31
N ARG A 126 37.70 17.62 -13.62
CA ARG A 126 37.38 16.30 -14.22
C ARG A 126 38.44 15.26 -13.87
N TYR A 127 39.70 15.62 -14.07
CA TYR A 127 40.84 14.76 -13.73
C TYR A 127 40.86 14.44 -12.23
N SER A 128 40.59 15.43 -11.36
CA SER A 128 40.51 15.21 -9.91
C SER A 128 39.41 14.24 -9.52
N LEU A 129 38.21 14.34 -10.11
CA LEU A 129 37.10 13.41 -9.83
C LEU A 129 37.48 11.97 -10.20
N ILE A 130 38.08 11.77 -11.37
CA ILE A 130 38.52 10.47 -11.88
C ILE A 130 39.61 9.87 -10.97
N LYS A 131 40.64 10.66 -10.63
CA LYS A 131 41.78 10.19 -9.83
C LYS A 131 41.39 9.88 -8.38
N ASN A 132 40.59 10.76 -7.77
CA ASN A 132 40.21 10.64 -6.36
C ASN A 132 38.99 9.73 -6.15
N LYS A 133 38.34 9.25 -7.22
CA LYS A 133 37.15 8.40 -7.18
C LYS A 133 36.07 8.96 -6.25
N THR A 134 35.77 10.25 -6.41
CA THR A 134 34.87 10.98 -5.49
C THR A 134 33.52 10.26 -5.39
N PRO A 135 33.12 9.78 -4.20
CA PRO A 135 31.91 8.99 -4.04
C PRO A 135 30.66 9.78 -4.45
N LYS A 136 29.86 9.21 -5.34
CA LYS A 136 28.57 9.76 -5.76
C LYS A 136 27.58 8.64 -5.96
N ASN A 137 26.67 8.45 -5.00
CA ASN A 137 25.58 7.50 -5.10
C ASN A 137 24.32 8.17 -5.63
N TYR A 138 23.65 7.52 -6.58
CA TYR A 138 22.35 7.88 -7.10
C TYR A 138 21.30 6.88 -6.61
N SER A 139 20.07 7.35 -6.41
CA SER A 139 18.94 6.52 -6.00
C SER A 139 17.90 6.39 -7.12
N ILE A 140 17.30 5.22 -7.20
CA ILE A 140 16.23 4.87 -8.13
C ILE A 140 14.91 5.10 -7.42
N ASN A 141 14.08 5.97 -8.01
CA ASN A 141 12.71 6.13 -7.59
C ASN A 141 11.84 5.19 -8.40
N PHE A 142 11.08 4.33 -7.72
CA PHE A 142 10.10 3.47 -8.36
C PHE A 142 8.68 3.90 -8.00
N LYS A 143 7.76 3.66 -8.94
CA LYS A 143 6.32 3.78 -8.76
C LYS A 143 5.70 2.43 -8.96
N TYR A 144 4.58 2.16 -8.29
CA TYR A 144 3.89 0.88 -8.36
C TYR A 144 2.38 1.06 -8.28
N ASP A 145 1.64 0.02 -8.65
CA ASP A 145 0.18 0.02 -8.61
C ASP A 145 -0.33 -0.19 -7.18
N LYS A 146 -0.83 0.89 -6.57
CA LYS A 146 -1.41 0.86 -5.22
C LYS A 146 -2.65 -0.04 -5.13
N LYS A 147 -3.35 -0.30 -6.23
CA LYS A 147 -4.55 -1.17 -6.24
C LYS A 147 -4.23 -2.61 -5.88
N VAL A 148 -3.02 -3.07 -6.17
CA VAL A 148 -2.57 -4.42 -5.81
C VAL A 148 -2.51 -4.57 -4.29
N ILE A 149 -1.99 -3.56 -3.59
CA ILE A 149 -1.95 -3.54 -2.12
C ILE A 149 -3.36 -3.48 -1.53
N GLU A 150 -4.24 -2.64 -2.08
CA GLU A 150 -5.65 -2.57 -1.64
C GLU A 150 -6.39 -3.90 -1.86
N SER A 151 -6.07 -4.60 -2.95
CA SER A 151 -6.65 -5.92 -3.25
C SER A 151 -6.16 -6.98 -2.27
N LEU A 152 -4.87 -6.95 -1.90
CA LEU A 152 -4.31 -7.79 -0.84
C LEU A 152 -5.03 -7.54 0.49
N MET A 153 -5.19 -6.28 0.90
CA MET A 153 -5.91 -5.93 2.14
C MET A 153 -7.36 -6.38 2.12
N SER A 154 -8.05 -6.24 0.98
CA SER A 154 -9.44 -6.68 0.81
C SER A 154 -9.56 -8.21 0.87
N LYS A 155 -8.57 -8.95 0.35
CA LYS A 155 -8.50 -10.41 0.50
C LYS A 155 -8.31 -10.80 1.97
N ILE A 156 -7.38 -10.14 2.66
CA ILE A 156 -7.15 -10.38 4.10
C ILE A 156 -8.45 -10.16 4.87
N GLU A 157 -9.13 -9.02 4.67
CA GLU A 157 -10.41 -8.72 5.33
C GLU A 157 -11.46 -9.81 5.16
N LYS A 158 -11.65 -10.30 3.93
CA LYS A 158 -12.65 -11.36 3.66
C LYS A 158 -12.36 -12.63 4.43
N ASP A 159 -11.09 -12.93 4.69
CA ASP A 159 -10.66 -14.16 5.33
C ASP A 159 -10.56 -14.07 6.86
N VAL A 160 -10.34 -12.88 7.42
CA VAL A 160 -10.02 -12.71 8.86
C VAL A 160 -11.02 -11.86 9.63
N ASN A 161 -11.83 -11.05 8.94
CA ASN A 161 -12.86 -10.25 9.61
C ASN A 161 -13.97 -11.16 10.13
N ILE A 162 -14.39 -10.89 11.36
CA ILE A 162 -15.48 -11.59 12.01
C ILE A 162 -16.52 -10.53 12.35
N SER A 163 -17.72 -10.68 11.81
CA SER A 163 -18.83 -9.79 12.15
C SER A 163 -19.22 -9.98 13.62
N PRO A 164 -19.51 -8.89 14.36
CA PRO A 164 -20.05 -9.02 15.70
C PRO A 164 -21.43 -9.69 15.67
N ILE A 165 -21.76 -10.38 16.75
CA ILE A 165 -23.09 -10.98 16.96
C ILE A 165 -23.76 -10.19 18.08
N ASP A 166 -24.90 -9.58 17.75
CA ASP A 166 -25.75 -8.86 18.69
C ASP A 166 -26.20 -9.78 19.84
N ALA A 167 -26.33 -9.23 21.04
CA ALA A 167 -27.00 -9.90 22.14
C ALA A 167 -28.47 -10.16 21.78
N SER A 168 -29.03 -11.25 22.30
CA SER A 168 -30.43 -11.62 22.07
C SER A 168 -31.14 -12.04 23.35
N LEU A 169 -32.45 -12.32 23.25
CA LEU A 169 -33.28 -12.75 24.37
C LEU A 169 -33.90 -14.11 24.04
N ALA A 170 -33.86 -15.04 24.99
CA ALA A 170 -34.57 -16.31 24.92
C ALA A 170 -35.69 -16.35 25.98
N SER A 171 -36.87 -16.85 25.59
CA SER A 171 -38.02 -16.98 26.49
C SER A 171 -37.95 -18.28 27.29
N ASN A 172 -38.11 -18.21 28.62
CA ASN A 172 -38.01 -19.35 29.53
C ASN A 172 -39.35 -19.63 30.26
N GLY A 173 -40.49 -19.46 29.58
CA GLY A 173 -41.81 -19.83 30.11
C GLY A 173 -42.44 -18.84 31.09
N GLY A 174 -41.72 -17.79 31.50
CA GLY A 174 -42.26 -16.71 32.34
C GLY A 174 -41.46 -15.40 32.31
N GLY A 175 -40.38 -15.34 31.54
CA GLY A 175 -39.48 -14.19 31.41
C GLY A 175 -38.44 -14.42 30.32
N PHE A 176 -37.51 -13.48 30.16
CA PHE A 176 -36.45 -13.56 29.17
C PHE A 176 -35.06 -13.72 29.81
N SER A 177 -34.23 -14.59 29.27
CA SER A 177 -32.80 -14.65 29.56
C SER A 177 -32.00 -13.99 28.45
N VAL A 178 -31.02 -13.17 28.83
CA VAL A 178 -30.09 -12.53 27.89
C VAL A 178 -29.07 -13.56 27.40
N ILE A 179 -28.96 -13.68 26.08
CA ILE A 179 -27.86 -14.37 25.41
C ILE A 179 -26.81 -13.31 25.10
N SER A 180 -25.62 -13.44 25.70
CA SER A 180 -24.53 -12.48 25.58
C SER A 180 -24.09 -12.27 24.13
N HIS A 181 -23.74 -11.03 23.83
CA HIS A 181 -23.17 -10.65 22.54
C HIS A 181 -21.77 -11.25 22.34
N LYS A 182 -21.34 -11.31 21.07
CA LYS A 182 -19.94 -11.62 20.73
C LYS A 182 -19.35 -10.47 19.94
N ASN A 183 -18.23 -9.94 20.42
CA ASN A 183 -17.50 -8.93 19.68
C ASN A 183 -16.96 -9.50 18.37
N GLY A 184 -17.03 -8.68 17.34
CA GLY A 184 -16.40 -8.94 16.06
C GLY A 184 -14.96 -8.44 16.05
N GLU A 185 -14.29 -8.72 14.95
CA GLU A 185 -12.94 -8.26 14.68
C GLU A 185 -12.83 -7.79 13.24
N LYS A 186 -12.14 -6.68 13.03
CA LYS A 186 -11.92 -6.10 11.72
C LYS A 186 -10.46 -5.72 11.54
N LEU A 187 -9.91 -5.95 10.36
CA LEU A 187 -8.57 -5.50 10.01
C LEU A 187 -8.46 -3.97 10.14
N ASP A 188 -7.42 -3.50 10.82
CA ASP A 188 -7.05 -2.08 10.83
C ASP A 188 -6.29 -1.72 9.54
N LYS A 189 -7.05 -1.50 8.46
CA LYS A 189 -6.49 -1.15 7.14
C LYS A 189 -5.60 0.07 7.18
N ASP A 190 -6.03 1.13 7.86
CA ASP A 190 -5.30 2.39 7.88
C ASP A 190 -3.94 2.23 8.55
N LYS A 191 -3.90 1.49 9.67
CA LYS A 191 -2.66 1.17 10.36
C LYS A 191 -1.76 0.26 9.51
N LEU A 192 -2.30 -0.81 8.95
CA LEU A 192 -1.53 -1.69 8.08
C LEU A 192 -0.93 -0.93 6.89
N LYS A 193 -1.69 -0.01 6.29
CA LYS A 193 -1.21 0.83 5.18
C LYS A 193 -0.09 1.77 5.62
N LYS A 194 -0.25 2.40 6.79
CA LYS A 194 0.74 3.30 7.38
C LYS A 194 2.06 2.58 7.70
N ASP A 195 2.00 1.34 8.13
CA ASP A 195 3.17 0.56 8.52
C ASP A 195 3.84 -0.11 7.31
N LEU A 196 3.04 -0.61 6.36
CA LEU A 196 3.52 -1.36 5.20
C LEU A 196 4.11 -0.47 4.08
N ILE A 197 3.48 0.66 3.75
CA ILE A 197 3.91 1.51 2.63
C ILE A 197 5.35 2.03 2.82
N PRO A 198 5.76 2.56 3.99
CA PRO A 198 7.13 3.02 4.19
C PRO A 198 8.15 1.89 4.05
N LYS A 199 7.82 0.68 4.52
CA LYS A 199 8.68 -0.50 4.34
C LYS A 199 8.85 -0.84 2.87
N ILE A 200 7.75 -0.80 2.11
CA ILE A 200 7.79 -1.04 0.66
C ILE A 200 8.72 -0.04 -0.05
N ASN A 201 8.68 1.22 0.37
CA ASN A 201 9.44 2.31 -0.25
C ASN A 201 10.92 2.36 0.15
N ASN A 202 11.25 2.03 1.40
CA ASN A 202 12.56 2.30 1.98
C ASN A 202 13.40 1.04 2.26
N ASP A 203 12.79 -0.10 2.57
CA ASP A 203 13.52 -1.34 2.87
C ASP A 203 13.48 -2.31 1.68
N ILE A 204 14.37 -2.03 0.75
CA ILE A 204 14.59 -2.81 -0.45
C ILE A 204 15.76 -3.79 -0.30
N SER A 205 16.19 -4.09 0.93
CA SER A 205 17.33 -4.98 1.20
C SER A 205 16.94 -6.44 1.46
N SER A 206 15.86 -6.67 2.20
CA SER A 206 15.30 -8.00 2.55
C SER A 206 13.81 -8.17 2.25
N ASP A 207 13.26 -9.38 2.44
CA ASP A 207 11.81 -9.60 2.43
C ASP A 207 11.13 -8.77 3.53
N ILE A 208 9.95 -8.25 3.22
CA ILE A 208 9.17 -7.45 4.17
C ILE A 208 8.25 -8.39 4.93
N THR A 209 8.23 -8.27 6.26
CA THR A 209 7.22 -8.91 7.10
C THR A 209 6.53 -7.86 7.96
N GLU A 210 5.21 -7.79 7.86
CA GLU A 210 4.36 -6.88 8.63
C GLU A 210 3.27 -7.65 9.38
N LYS A 211 3.01 -7.28 10.63
CA LYS A 211 1.93 -7.88 11.42
C LYS A 211 0.71 -6.99 11.34
N ALA A 212 -0.35 -7.50 10.73
CA ALA A 212 -1.64 -6.84 10.68
C ALA A 212 -2.25 -6.74 12.08
N VAL A 213 -2.79 -5.55 12.38
CA VAL A 213 -3.49 -5.28 13.64
C VAL A 213 -4.99 -5.41 13.42
N MET A 214 -5.66 -6.06 14.36
CA MET A 214 -7.12 -6.21 14.37
C MET A 214 -7.73 -5.19 15.34
N LYS A 215 -8.84 -4.58 14.93
CA LYS A 215 -9.73 -3.77 15.77
C LYS A 215 -10.91 -4.61 16.22
N THR A 216 -11.21 -4.55 17.51
CA THR A 216 -12.46 -5.10 18.04
C THR A 216 -13.63 -4.26 17.55
N VAL A 217 -14.71 -4.93 17.13
CA VAL A 217 -15.96 -4.29 16.72
C VAL A 217 -17.05 -4.74 17.67
N THR A 218 -17.59 -3.80 18.44
CA THR A 218 -18.71 -4.06 19.35
C THR A 218 -20.02 -4.11 18.55
N PRO A 219 -20.90 -5.10 18.82
CA PRO A 219 -22.21 -5.17 18.19
C PRO A 219 -23.09 -3.96 18.50
N ARG A 220 -24.17 -3.81 17.74
CA ARG A 220 -25.14 -2.73 17.96
C ARG A 220 -25.89 -2.96 19.28
N ILE A 221 -26.30 -4.20 19.51
CA ILE A 221 -27.00 -4.62 20.72
C ILE A 221 -26.02 -5.42 21.57
N THR A 222 -25.71 -4.89 22.73
CA THR A 222 -24.84 -5.52 23.73
C THR A 222 -25.70 -6.00 24.90
N GLU A 223 -25.14 -6.89 25.73
CA GLU A 223 -25.90 -7.52 26.81
C GLU A 223 -26.37 -6.53 27.88
N ASP A 224 -25.55 -5.51 28.16
CA ASP A 224 -25.86 -4.38 29.05
C ASP A 224 -27.09 -3.61 28.58
N LYS A 225 -27.28 -3.46 27.26
CA LYS A 225 -28.46 -2.78 26.69
C LYS A 225 -29.75 -3.57 26.82
N LEU A 226 -29.66 -4.88 27.09
CA LEU A 226 -30.81 -5.74 27.30
C LEU A 226 -31.11 -5.97 28.79
N GLN A 227 -30.31 -5.40 29.69
CA GLN A 227 -30.59 -5.44 31.12
C GLN A 227 -31.92 -4.73 31.41
N GLY A 228 -32.80 -5.41 32.16
CA GLY A 228 -34.13 -4.92 32.49
C GLY A 228 -35.24 -5.35 31.53
N VAL A 229 -34.92 -5.96 30.38
CA VAL A 229 -35.92 -6.60 29.50
C VAL A 229 -36.28 -7.97 30.08
N GLY A 230 -37.14 -7.99 31.09
CA GLY A 230 -37.47 -9.22 31.82
C GLY A 230 -38.95 -9.52 31.99
N ARG A 231 -39.84 -8.54 31.80
CA ARG A 231 -41.29 -8.70 32.01
C ARG A 231 -42.08 -8.55 30.71
N MET A 232 -43.09 -9.38 30.56
CA MET A 232 -44.11 -9.20 29.52
C MET A 232 -44.94 -7.95 29.84
N ILE A 233 -44.95 -6.97 28.94
CA ILE A 233 -45.70 -5.71 29.09
C ILE A 233 -47.07 -5.76 28.42
N GLY A 234 -47.27 -6.71 27.50
CA GLY A 234 -48.51 -6.91 26.79
C GLY A 234 -48.43 -8.17 25.93
N SER A 235 -49.56 -8.81 25.72
CA SER A 235 -49.70 -9.99 24.87
C SER A 235 -51.03 -9.96 24.15
N TYR A 236 -51.02 -10.39 22.90
CA TYR A 236 -52.22 -10.64 22.12
C TYR A 236 -52.10 -12.02 21.47
N SER A 237 -53.21 -12.68 21.26
CA SER A 237 -53.24 -14.00 20.63
C SER A 237 -54.43 -14.09 19.70
N SER A 238 -54.19 -14.63 18.50
CA SER A 238 -55.24 -14.96 17.55
C SER A 238 -55.11 -16.43 17.16
N HIS A 239 -56.25 -17.07 16.88
CA HIS A 239 -56.30 -18.48 16.55
C HIS A 239 -56.48 -18.63 15.04
N TYR A 240 -55.79 -19.60 14.44
CA TYR A 240 -56.03 -20.01 13.06
C TYR A 240 -56.59 -21.44 12.93
N GLY A 241 -56.69 -22.18 14.05
CA GLY A 241 -57.61 -23.32 14.26
C GLY A 241 -57.54 -24.51 13.29
N SER A 242 -58.39 -25.52 13.56
CA SER A 242 -58.55 -26.78 12.80
C SER A 242 -59.34 -26.64 11.49
N ILE A 243 -59.82 -25.44 11.16
CA ILE A 243 -60.58 -25.11 9.94
C ILE A 243 -59.69 -24.37 8.91
N SER A 244 -58.47 -23.98 9.28
CA SER A 244 -57.51 -23.42 8.32
C SER A 244 -56.95 -24.52 7.43
N SER A 245 -56.84 -24.26 6.13
CA SER A 245 -56.08 -25.13 5.24
C SER A 245 -54.64 -25.26 5.73
N SER A 246 -54.01 -26.41 5.48
CA SER A 246 -52.62 -26.67 5.86
C SER A 246 -51.67 -25.64 5.26
N GLN A 247 -51.96 -25.18 4.04
CA GLN A 247 -51.20 -24.14 3.33
C GLN A 247 -51.24 -22.80 4.05
N ARG A 248 -52.43 -22.38 4.50
CA ARG A 248 -52.61 -21.13 5.25
C ARG A 248 -51.93 -21.19 6.61
N ALA A 249 -52.05 -22.32 7.31
CA ALA A 249 -51.38 -22.54 8.60
C ALA A 249 -49.85 -22.47 8.44
N ASN A 250 -49.31 -23.11 7.41
CA ASN A 250 -47.88 -23.03 7.07
C ASN A 250 -47.45 -21.58 6.80
N ASN A 251 -48.21 -20.79 6.03
CA ASN A 251 -47.88 -19.39 5.77
C ASN A 251 -47.83 -18.54 7.05
N ILE A 252 -48.75 -18.78 8.00
CA ILE A 252 -48.76 -18.10 9.30
C ILE A 252 -47.53 -18.52 10.12
N VAL A 253 -47.18 -19.81 10.16
CA VAL A 253 -45.97 -20.30 10.85
C VAL A 253 -44.70 -19.71 10.23
N THR A 254 -44.60 -19.69 8.90
CA THR A 254 -43.44 -19.13 8.19
C THR A 254 -43.27 -17.63 8.47
N SER A 255 -44.37 -16.86 8.43
CA SER A 255 -44.32 -15.41 8.69
C SER A 255 -44.06 -15.08 10.16
N THR A 256 -44.69 -15.79 11.10
CA THR A 256 -44.42 -15.62 12.54
C THR A 256 -42.99 -16.02 12.91
N SER A 257 -42.45 -17.09 12.31
CA SER A 257 -41.06 -17.51 12.52
C SER A 257 -40.05 -16.48 12.04
N ALA A 258 -40.34 -15.76 10.96
CA ALA A 258 -39.49 -14.67 10.47
C ALA A 258 -39.46 -13.45 11.43
N ILE A 259 -40.51 -13.26 12.22
CA ILE A 259 -40.65 -12.13 13.16
C ILE A 259 -40.19 -12.50 14.57
N ASN A 260 -40.29 -13.78 14.94
CA ASN A 260 -40.03 -14.26 16.28
C ASN A 260 -38.61 -13.91 16.74
N GLY A 261 -38.48 -13.41 17.98
CA GLY A 261 -37.20 -13.02 18.57
C GLY A 261 -36.65 -11.67 18.06
N LYS A 262 -37.41 -10.90 17.26
CA LYS A 262 -36.97 -9.57 16.83
C LYS A 262 -36.89 -8.61 18.02
N ILE A 263 -35.69 -8.10 18.28
CA ILE A 263 -35.45 -7.04 19.27
C ILE A 263 -35.53 -5.69 18.57
N LEU A 264 -36.33 -4.79 19.14
CA LEU A 264 -36.44 -3.40 18.72
C LEU A 264 -35.83 -2.52 19.82
N MET A 265 -34.71 -1.87 19.50
CA MET A 265 -34.09 -0.88 20.36
C MET A 265 -34.86 0.46 20.25
N PRO A 266 -34.71 1.38 21.21
CA PRO A 266 -35.30 2.71 21.12
C PRO A 266 -34.95 3.39 19.78
N GLY A 267 -35.98 3.83 19.06
CA GLY A 267 -35.86 4.45 17.73
C GLY A 267 -35.89 3.45 16.55
N ASP A 268 -35.83 2.14 16.80
CA ASP A 268 -36.00 1.15 15.74
C ASP A 268 -37.44 1.18 15.21
N VAL A 269 -37.59 1.06 13.88
CA VAL A 269 -38.89 0.93 13.23
C VAL A 269 -39.11 -0.53 12.84
N PHE A 270 -40.24 -1.10 13.28
CA PHE A 270 -40.66 -2.40 12.81
C PHE A 270 -41.49 -2.27 11.53
N SER A 271 -41.04 -2.96 10.48
CA SER A 271 -41.81 -3.12 9.25
C SER A 271 -42.07 -4.60 9.03
N PHE A 272 -43.34 -5.00 9.09
CA PHE A 272 -43.75 -6.39 8.84
C PHE A 272 -43.24 -6.86 7.47
N ASN A 273 -43.49 -6.09 6.41
CA ASN A 273 -43.01 -6.43 5.06
C ASN A 273 -41.48 -6.41 4.96
N GLY A 274 -40.80 -5.55 5.72
CA GLY A 274 -39.34 -5.51 5.75
C GLY A 274 -38.71 -6.74 6.39
N VAL A 275 -39.36 -7.31 7.41
CA VAL A 275 -38.86 -8.50 8.13
C VAL A 275 -39.29 -9.79 7.42
N VAL A 276 -40.57 -9.89 7.04
CA VAL A 276 -41.14 -11.08 6.40
C VAL A 276 -40.74 -11.19 4.93
N GLY A 277 -40.56 -10.05 4.25
CA GLY A 277 -40.22 -9.97 2.83
C GLY A 277 -41.33 -10.45 1.91
N GLU A 278 -40.99 -10.62 0.63
CA GLU A 278 -41.90 -11.19 -0.38
C GLU A 278 -42.25 -12.64 -0.07
N ARG A 279 -43.53 -13.00 -0.27
CA ARG A 279 -44.09 -14.33 0.01
C ARG A 279 -43.94 -15.22 -1.23
N THR A 280 -42.78 -15.85 -1.38
CA THR A 280 -42.45 -16.72 -2.51
C THR A 280 -42.49 -18.20 -2.13
N ALA A 281 -42.67 -19.07 -3.13
CA ALA A 281 -42.62 -20.53 -2.92
C ALA A 281 -41.26 -21.00 -2.39
N GLU A 282 -40.16 -20.38 -2.84
CA GLU A 282 -38.79 -20.65 -2.38
C GLU A 282 -38.58 -20.40 -0.88
N LYS A 283 -39.30 -19.41 -0.32
CA LYS A 283 -39.30 -19.12 1.12
C LYS A 283 -40.29 -20.00 1.90
N GLY A 284 -40.88 -21.01 1.25
CA GLY A 284 -41.81 -21.95 1.86
C GLY A 284 -43.25 -21.45 1.96
N TYR A 285 -43.61 -20.34 1.30
CA TYR A 285 -45.01 -19.92 1.23
C TYR A 285 -45.80 -20.79 0.25
N GLN A 286 -47.03 -21.10 0.60
CA GLN A 286 -47.93 -21.95 -0.15
C GLN A 286 -49.16 -21.17 -0.63
N ALA A 287 -49.78 -21.63 -1.71
CA ALA A 287 -50.99 -21.03 -2.24
C ALA A 287 -52.16 -21.28 -1.27
N ALA A 288 -52.80 -20.20 -0.84
CA ALA A 288 -53.96 -20.21 0.03
C ALA A 288 -54.90 -19.07 -0.35
N PRO A 289 -56.15 -19.06 0.12
CA PRO A 289 -57.09 -17.99 -0.21
C PRO A 289 -56.55 -16.61 0.19
N ILE A 290 -56.53 -15.69 -0.77
CA ILE A 290 -56.21 -14.27 -0.66
C ILE A 290 -57.38 -13.45 -1.20
N ILE A 291 -57.46 -12.19 -0.77
CA ILE A 291 -58.45 -11.24 -1.27
C ILE A 291 -57.78 -10.38 -2.33
N VAL A 292 -58.30 -10.39 -3.56
CA VAL A 292 -57.86 -9.54 -4.67
C VAL A 292 -59.06 -8.70 -5.13
N GLY A 293 -59.05 -7.41 -4.79
CA GLY A 293 -60.23 -6.55 -4.97
C GLY A 293 -61.40 -7.05 -4.10
N GLU A 294 -62.50 -7.44 -4.74
CA GLU A 294 -63.71 -7.97 -4.09
C GLU A 294 -63.83 -9.51 -4.17
N LYS A 295 -62.81 -10.21 -4.68
CA LYS A 295 -62.86 -11.65 -4.92
C LYS A 295 -61.85 -12.43 -4.08
N MET A 296 -62.21 -13.68 -3.76
CA MET A 296 -61.32 -14.66 -3.15
C MET A 296 -60.63 -15.47 -4.24
N GLU A 297 -59.30 -15.41 -4.27
CA GLU A 297 -58.45 -16.15 -5.20
C GLU A 297 -57.39 -16.94 -4.44
N ASN A 298 -56.80 -17.96 -5.02
CA ASN A 298 -55.67 -18.65 -4.41
C ASN A 298 -54.36 -17.96 -4.79
N GLY A 299 -53.57 -17.55 -3.80
CA GLY A 299 -52.29 -16.89 -4.00
C GLY A 299 -51.28 -17.21 -2.90
N LEU A 300 -50.00 -16.94 -3.18
CA LEU A 300 -48.92 -17.22 -2.24
C LEU A 300 -49.01 -16.31 -1.01
N GLY A 301 -48.89 -16.92 0.17
CA GLY A 301 -48.94 -16.19 1.42
C GLY A 301 -50.35 -15.84 1.91
N GLY A 302 -51.40 -16.51 1.40
CA GLY A 302 -52.73 -16.41 2.01
C GLY A 302 -52.70 -16.71 3.51
N GLY A 303 -53.29 -15.81 4.31
CA GLY A 303 -53.29 -15.87 5.78
C GLY A 303 -52.31 -14.93 6.50
N VAL A 304 -51.28 -14.39 5.83
CA VAL A 304 -50.27 -13.54 6.51
C VAL A 304 -50.84 -12.23 7.06
N CYS A 305 -51.96 -11.74 6.53
CA CYS A 305 -52.62 -10.52 7.02
C CYS A 305 -53.02 -10.62 8.50
N GLN A 306 -53.33 -11.83 9.00
CA GLN A 306 -53.63 -12.07 10.41
C GLN A 306 -52.41 -11.83 11.31
N VAL A 307 -51.19 -11.95 10.76
CA VAL A 307 -49.95 -11.74 11.50
C VAL A 307 -49.54 -10.26 11.47
N SER A 308 -50.03 -9.49 10.49
CA SER A 308 -49.73 -8.06 10.32
C SER A 308 -50.77 -7.11 10.90
N SER A 309 -51.88 -7.62 11.47
CA SER A 309 -53.02 -6.85 12.00
C SER A 309 -52.85 -6.44 13.45
#